data_AF-A0A962VQS6-F1
#
_entry.id   AF-A0A962VQS6-F1
#
_cell.length_a   1.000
_cell.length_b   1.000
_cell.length_c   1.000
_cell.angle_alpha   90.00
_cell.angle_beta   90.00
_cell.angle_gamma   90.00
#
_symmetry.space_group_name_H-M   'P 1'
#
loop_
_entity.id
_entity.type
_entity.pdbx_description
1 polymer ?
#
loop_
_entity_poly.entity_id
_entity_poly.type
_entity_poly.pdbx_seq_one_letter_code
_entity_poly.pdbx_strand_id
1 'polypeptide(L)'
;MVTYNLAQREELPVIRAAHAAGKGVLIKKGLLSGHLDLLANTDPAQAALKLIFAEPGVSSVVVGTLNQEHLRVNAAAAQRALPYLNSATPA
;
A
#
# COMPACT_ATOMS: atom_id res chain seq x y z
N MET A 1 -9.73 -2.91 -9.02
CA MET A 1 -8.90 -3.42 -7.91
C MET A 1 -7.82 -4.31 -8.50
N VAL A 2 -6.56 -4.07 -8.17
CA VAL A 2 -5.39 -4.75 -8.79
C VAL A 2 -4.40 -5.23 -7.73
N THR A 3 -3.53 -6.15 -8.09
CA THR A 3 -2.45 -6.67 -7.26
C THR A 3 -1.22 -5.77 -7.41
N TYR A 4 -0.69 -5.28 -6.29
CA TYR A 4 0.58 -4.54 -6.27
C TYR A 4 1.25 -4.70 -4.92
N ASN A 5 2.45 -5.27 -4.90
CA ASN A 5 3.24 -5.50 -3.69
C ASN A 5 4.74 -5.64 -4.05
N LEU A 6 5.58 -5.93 -3.05
CA LEU A 6 7.03 -6.04 -3.25
C LEU A 6 7.45 -7.16 -4.22
N ALA A 7 6.64 -8.21 -4.38
CA ALA A 7 6.92 -9.37 -5.24
C ALA A 7 6.17 -9.35 -6.59
N GLN A 8 5.06 -8.62 -6.71
CA GLN A 8 4.17 -8.62 -7.87
C GLN A 8 3.89 -7.19 -8.32
N ARG A 9 4.39 -6.82 -9.50
CA ARG A 9 4.34 -5.45 -10.05
C ARG A 9 3.79 -5.36 -11.47
N GLU A 10 3.28 -6.46 -12.00
CA GLU A 10 2.86 -6.60 -13.40
C GLU A 10 1.65 -5.72 -13.73
N GLU A 11 0.78 -5.42 -12.75
CA GLU A 11 -0.41 -4.58 -12.92
C GLU A 11 -0.11 -3.07 -12.76
N LEU A 12 1.15 -2.65 -12.55
CA LEU A 12 1.54 -1.24 -12.46
C LEU A 12 1.06 -0.38 -13.66
N PRO A 13 1.11 -0.85 -14.92
CA PRO A 13 0.55 -0.10 -16.05
C PRO A 13 -0.95 0.20 -15.89
N VAL A 14 -1.72 -0.69 -15.27
CA VAL A 14 -3.16 -0.47 -15.00
C VAL A 14 -3.36 0.65 -13.98
N ILE A 15 -2.52 0.70 -12.94
CA ILE A 15 -2.55 1.77 -11.93
C ILE A 15 -2.31 3.14 -12.58
N ARG A 16 -1.30 3.22 -13.45
CA ARG A 16 -0.94 4.46 -14.15
C ARG A 16 -1.97 4.90 -15.18
N ALA A 17 -2.53 3.96 -15.93
CA ALA A 17 -3.61 4.25 -16.87
C ALA A 17 -4.87 4.74 -16.14
N ALA A 18 -5.21 4.14 -14.99
CA ALA A 18 -6.32 4.59 -14.16
C ALA A 18 -6.08 6.02 -13.63
N HIS A 19 -4.88 6.30 -13.14
CA HIS A 19 -4.47 7.65 -12.70
C HIS A 19 -4.64 8.69 -13.82
N ALA A 20 -4.12 8.40 -15.01
CA ALA A 20 -4.25 9.28 -16.17
C ALA A 20 -5.72 9.51 -16.59
N ALA A 21 -6.60 8.54 -16.32
CA ALA A 21 -8.03 8.63 -16.59
C ALA A 21 -8.85 9.22 -15.42
N GLY A 22 -8.20 9.69 -14.34
CA GLY A 22 -8.89 10.23 -13.16
C GLY A 22 -9.68 9.17 -12.36
N LYS A 23 -9.28 7.90 -12.42
CA LYS A 23 -9.95 6.78 -11.77
C LYS A 23 -9.14 6.30 -10.56
N GLY A 24 -9.82 6.14 -9.43
CA GLY A 24 -9.21 5.59 -8.22
C GLY A 24 -8.92 4.08 -8.31
N VAL A 25 -7.86 3.63 -7.63
CA VAL A 25 -7.43 2.23 -7.61
C VAL A 25 -7.34 1.71 -6.19
N LEU A 26 -7.99 0.56 -5.97
CA LEU A 26 -7.85 -0.24 -4.75
C LEU A 26 -6.80 -1.34 -4.97
N ILE A 27 -5.85 -1.46 -4.05
CA ILE A 27 -4.82 -2.51 -4.05
C ILE A 27 -5.26 -3.70 -3.20
N LYS A 28 -5.21 -4.90 -3.79
CA LYS A 28 -5.35 -6.18 -3.08
C LYS A 28 -3.98 -6.84 -2.91
N LYS A 29 -3.87 -7.74 -1.92
CA LYS A 29 -2.64 -8.47 -1.60
C LYS A 29 -1.41 -7.57 -1.39
N GLY A 30 -1.62 -6.35 -0.89
CA GLY A 30 -0.52 -5.40 -0.63
C GLY A 30 0.52 -5.95 0.35
N LEU A 31 0.08 -6.78 1.30
CA LEU A 31 0.92 -7.45 2.30
C LEU A 31 1.19 -8.93 1.96
N LEU A 32 1.37 -9.27 0.68
CA LEU A 32 1.64 -10.64 0.20
C LEU A 32 0.65 -11.72 0.72
N SER A 33 -0.62 -11.34 0.91
CA SER A 33 -1.64 -12.23 1.49
C SER A 33 -1.25 -12.81 2.86
N GLY A 34 -0.40 -12.11 3.63
CA GLY A 34 0.06 -12.54 4.95
C GLY A 34 1.45 -13.18 4.97
N HIS A 35 2.04 -13.52 3.82
CA HIS A 35 3.38 -14.13 3.72
C HIS A 35 4.50 -13.08 3.77
N LEU A 36 4.45 -12.21 4.78
CA LEU A 36 5.46 -11.15 4.97
C LEU A 36 6.80 -11.68 5.47
N ASP A 37 6.82 -12.89 6.03
CA ASP A 37 8.01 -13.65 6.42
C ASP A 37 8.95 -13.94 5.24
N LEU A 38 8.42 -13.97 4.01
CA LEU A 38 9.20 -14.10 2.78
C LEU A 38 10.01 -12.83 2.44
N LEU A 39 9.77 -11.72 3.14
CA LEU A 39 10.47 -10.46 2.93
C LEU A 39 11.63 -10.34 3.92
N ALA A 40 12.85 -10.19 3.41
CA ALA A 40 14.03 -9.89 4.22
C ALA A 40 14.03 -8.41 4.68
N ASN A 41 13.09 -8.02 5.53
CA ASN A 41 12.95 -6.65 6.05
C ASN A 41 12.56 -6.65 7.53
N THR A 42 13.10 -5.71 8.31
CA THR A 42 12.80 -5.55 9.74
C THR A 42 11.35 -5.09 9.98
N ASP A 43 10.76 -4.31 9.08
CA ASP A 43 9.32 -3.97 9.09
C ASP A 43 8.72 -4.20 7.68
N PRO A 44 8.35 -5.45 7.35
CA PRO A 44 7.92 -5.82 6.01
C PRO A 44 6.58 -5.19 5.63
N ALA A 45 5.70 -4.93 6.61
CA ALA A 45 4.43 -4.26 6.39
C ALA A 45 4.64 -2.80 5.99
N GLN A 46 5.46 -2.05 6.73
CA GLN A 46 5.77 -0.67 6.39
C GLN A 46 6.48 -0.57 5.04
N ALA A 47 7.41 -1.47 4.73
CA ALA A 47 8.11 -1.48 3.45
C ALA A 47 7.15 -1.69 2.26
N ALA A 48 6.22 -2.64 2.39
CA ALA A 48 5.20 -2.87 1.37
C ALA A 48 4.27 -1.66 1.19
N LEU A 49 3.83 -1.04 2.29
CA LEU A 49 2.96 0.12 2.25
C LEU A 49 3.65 1.36 1.69
N LYS A 50 4.95 1.56 1.95
CA LYS A 50 5.75 2.64 1.32
C LYS A 50 5.79 2.50 -0.20
N LEU A 51 6.00 1.28 -0.71
CA LEU A 51 5.95 1.03 -2.16
C LEU A 51 4.58 1.38 -2.73
N ILE A 52 3.51 0.94 -2.07
CA ILE A 52 2.13 1.12 -2.53
C ILE A 52 1.74 2.61 -2.53
N PHE A 53 2.01 3.34 -1.45
CA PHE A 53 1.65 4.75 -1.31
C PHE A 53 2.53 5.71 -2.11
N ALA A 54 3.67 5.24 -2.60
CA ALA A 54 4.51 6.02 -3.51
C ALA A 54 3.94 6.12 -4.94
N GLU A 55 2.94 5.30 -5.31
CA GLU A 55 2.33 5.34 -6.63
C GLU A 55 1.07 6.23 -6.65
N PRO A 56 1.08 7.39 -7.34
CA PRO A 56 -0.01 8.38 -7.27
C PRO A 56 -1.39 7.86 -7.71
N GLY A 57 -1.44 6.79 -8.51
CA GLY A 57 -2.69 6.16 -8.93
C GLY A 57 -3.39 5.32 -7.87
N VAL A 58 -2.72 5.04 -6.74
CA VAL A 58 -3.30 4.25 -5.64
C VAL A 58 -4.15 5.12 -4.73
N SER A 59 -5.42 4.76 -4.56
CA SER A 59 -6.34 5.43 -3.64
C SER A 59 -6.37 4.77 -2.27
N SER A 60 -6.32 3.44 -2.22
CA SER A 60 -6.26 2.72 -0.95
C SER A 60 -5.75 1.29 -1.13
N VAL A 61 -5.41 0.66 0.00
CA VAL A 61 -5.05 -0.75 0.10
C VAL A 61 -6.06 -1.49 0.97
N VAL A 62 -6.51 -2.66 0.52
CA VAL A 62 -7.39 -3.54 1.26
C VAL A 62 -6.55 -4.60 1.95
N VAL A 63 -6.59 -4.60 3.28
CA VAL A 63 -5.86 -5.55 4.13
C VAL A 63 -6.85 -6.44 4.86
N GLY A 64 -6.80 -7.74 4.59
CA GLY A 64 -7.61 -8.74 5.29
C GLY A 64 -6.88 -9.27 6.53
N THR A 65 -7.56 -9.30 7.67
CA THR A 65 -7.10 -9.98 8.89
C THR A 65 -8.29 -10.33 9.76
N LEU A 66 -8.24 -11.49 10.43
CA LEU A 66 -9.18 -11.87 11.49
C LEU A 66 -8.62 -11.57 12.89
N ASN A 67 -7.35 -11.18 12.98
CA ASN A 67 -6.66 -10.87 14.23
C ASN A 67 -6.64 -9.36 14.47
N GLN A 68 -7.18 -8.93 15.61
CA GLN A 68 -7.27 -7.52 16.02
C GLN A 68 -5.90 -6.87 16.23
N GLU A 69 -4.91 -7.64 16.70
CA GLU A 69 -3.55 -7.12 16.88
C GLU A 69 -2.88 -6.87 15.53
N HIS A 70 -3.03 -7.80 14.59
CA HIS A 70 -2.57 -7.58 13.21
C HIS A 70 -3.23 -6.35 12.59
N LEU A 71 -4.51 -6.10 12.87
CA LEU A 71 -5.20 -4.90 12.39
C LEU A 71 -4.53 -3.63 12.94
N ARG A 72 -4.23 -3.58 14.24
CA ARG A 72 -3.53 -2.43 14.87
C ARG A 72 -2.14 -2.23 14.28
N VAL A 73 -1.36 -3.31 14.16
CA VAL A 73 0.00 -3.27 13.58
C VAL A 73 -0.03 -2.77 12.14
N ASN A 74 -0.94 -3.28 11.31
CA ASN A 74 -1.08 -2.86 9.91
C ASN A 74 -1.50 -1.40 9.79
N ALA A 75 -2.43 -0.94 10.63
CA ALA A 75 -2.85 0.47 10.67
C ALA A 75 -1.69 1.40 11.07
N ALA A 76 -0.90 1.01 12.08
CA ALA A 76 0.28 1.76 12.50
C ALA A 76 1.36 1.78 11.40
N ALA A 77 1.58 0.66 10.70
CA ALA A 77 2.51 0.60 9.56
C ALA A 77 2.05 1.52 8.42
N ALA A 78 0.74 1.62 8.15
CA ALA A 78 0.19 2.54 7.16
C ALA A 78 0.45 4.00 7.54
N GLN A 79 0.21 4.38 8.80
CA GLN A 79 0.53 5.73 9.28
C GLN A 79 2.01 6.07 9.14
N ARG A 80 2.92 5.14 9.44
CA ARG A 80 4.37 5.33 9.27
C ARG A 80 4.83 5.33 7.80
N ALA A 81 4.04 4.77 6.89
CA ALA A 81 4.36 4.68 5.47
C ALA A 81 3.85 5.88 4.67
N LEU A 82 2.78 6.53 5.14
CA LEU A 82 2.34 7.79 4.58
C LEU A 82 3.43 8.86 4.83
N PRO A 83 3.82 9.65 3.82
CA PRO A 83 4.54 10.88 4.09
C PRO A 83 3.66 11.72 5.02
N TYR A 84 4.23 12.30 6.08
CA TYR A 84 3.48 13.20 6.95
C TYR A 84 2.69 14.18 6.08
N LEU A 85 1.37 14.23 6.27
CA LEU A 85 0.45 15.16 5.60
C LEU A 85 0.68 16.63 6.03
N ASN A 86 1.94 17.05 6.24
CA ASN A 86 2.34 18.38 6.67
C ASN A 86 3.42 18.94 5.73
N SER A 87 3.00 19.44 4.57
CA SER A 87 3.64 20.60 3.90
C SER A 87 2.75 21.17 2.79
N ALA A 88 1.42 21.14 2.97
CA ALA A 88 0.53 21.98 2.18
C ALA A 88 0.05 23.14 3.07
N THR A 89 0.89 24.16 3.19
CA THR A 89 0.41 25.51 3.46
C THR A 89 -0.44 25.92 2.26
N PRO A 90 -1.73 26.25 2.41
CA PRO A 90 -2.48 26.82 1.31
C PRO A 90 -1.95 28.24 1.05
N ALA A 91 -1.54 28.48 -0.20
CA ALA A 91 -1.37 29.82 -0.75
C ALA A 91 -2.74 30.42 -1.12
#